data_AF-A0AAD5QF90-F1
#
_entry.id   AF-A0AAD5QF90-F1
#
_cell.length_a   1.000
_cell.length_b   1.000
_cell.length_c   1.000
_cell.angle_alpha   90.00
_cell.angle_beta   90.00
_cell.angle_gamma   90.00
#
_symmetry.space_group_name_H-M   'P 1'
#
loop_
_entity.id
_entity.type
_entity.pdbx_description
1 polymer ?
#
loop_
_entity_poly.entity_id
_entity_poly.type
_entity_poly.pdbx_seq_one_letter_code
_entity_poly.pdbx_strand_id
1 'polypeptide(L)'
;MEALVSRKRTLPLVSAMDAKLLKRIDKYRDEFARLPLTSTMKRAMRESYFLHVYHTVAIEGNTLTLGQTRSILESGVAVAGKSILEHNEVIGMDAALRYLNQSLLLMNEITVDDILEMHRRVLGNANPIDAGRIRTTQVFVGRFTPIAPEYVREQLDELVDWLNDPSTMEMSPVERAAIAHYKLFYIGSSETCVGGSCADHELESEDSEQVQP
;
A
#
# COMPACT_ATOMS: atom_id res chain seq x y z
N MET A 1 1.82 -31.78 -7.20
CA MET A 1 2.38 -32.62 -6.11
C MET A 1 3.86 -32.33 -5.83
N GLU A 2 4.70 -32.18 -6.85
CA GLU A 2 6.15 -31.92 -6.71
C GLU A 2 6.49 -30.62 -5.96
N ALA A 3 5.75 -29.52 -6.21
CA ALA A 3 5.94 -28.25 -5.50
C ALA A 3 5.70 -28.35 -3.98
N LEU A 4 4.71 -29.14 -3.54
CA LEU A 4 4.41 -29.33 -2.12
C LEU A 4 5.48 -30.18 -1.43
N VAL A 5 6.02 -31.18 -2.13
CA VAL A 5 7.14 -32.01 -1.64
C VAL A 5 8.43 -31.19 -1.55
N SER A 6 8.72 -30.38 -2.57
CA SER A 6 9.85 -29.46 -2.58
C SER A 6 9.76 -28.44 -1.43
N ARG A 7 8.58 -27.83 -1.24
CA ARG A 7 8.31 -26.92 -0.11
C ARG A 7 8.54 -27.62 1.24
N LYS A 8 8.01 -28.83 1.44
CA LYS A 8 8.20 -29.56 2.70
C LYS A 8 9.68 -29.80 3.02
N ARG A 9 10.51 -30.03 2.00
CA ARG A 9 11.95 -30.26 2.17
C ARG A 9 12.72 -28.97 2.49
N THR A 10 12.39 -27.87 1.85
CA THR A 10 13.12 -26.60 2.00
C THR A 10 12.63 -25.75 3.17
N LEU A 11 11.36 -25.91 3.57
CA LEU A 11 10.73 -25.08 4.60
C LEU A 11 11.53 -25.02 5.92
N PRO A 12 12.04 -26.12 6.50
CA PRO A 12 12.80 -26.03 7.75
C PRO A 12 14.07 -25.19 7.63
N LEU A 13 14.75 -25.29 6.49
CA LEU A 13 15.97 -24.53 6.22
C LEU A 13 15.66 -23.04 6.02
N VAL A 14 14.63 -22.74 5.23
CA VAL A 14 14.16 -21.37 4.99
C VAL A 14 13.72 -20.72 6.29
N SER A 15 12.88 -21.39 7.08
CA SER A 15 12.43 -20.88 8.38
C SER A 15 13.59 -20.62 9.35
N ALA A 16 14.62 -21.46 9.37
CA ALA A 16 15.80 -21.22 10.21
C ALA A 16 16.61 -19.99 9.73
N MET A 17 16.71 -19.78 8.41
CA MET A 17 17.36 -18.61 7.83
C MET A 17 16.59 -17.32 8.11
N ASP A 18 15.27 -17.35 7.94
CA ASP A 18 14.38 -16.23 8.18
C ASP A 18 14.41 -15.84 9.66
N ALA A 19 14.31 -16.81 10.58
CA ALA A 19 14.41 -16.55 12.02
C ALA A 19 15.74 -15.87 12.39
N LYS A 20 16.85 -16.28 11.77
CA LYS A 20 18.16 -15.65 11.97
C LYS A 20 18.19 -14.22 11.44
N LEU A 21 17.56 -13.95 10.29
CA LEU A 21 17.49 -12.62 9.70
C LEU A 21 16.60 -11.68 10.52
N LEU A 22 15.40 -12.12 10.88
CA LEU A 22 14.44 -11.36 11.69
C LEU A 22 15.06 -11.00 13.04
N LYS A 23 15.76 -11.93 13.71
CA LYS A 23 16.48 -11.63 14.96
C LYS A 23 17.56 -10.56 14.80
N ARG A 24 18.22 -10.48 13.63
CA ARG A 24 19.18 -9.41 13.35
C ARG A 24 18.47 -8.07 13.14
N ILE A 25 17.34 -8.06 12.45
CA ILE A 25 16.52 -6.87 12.24
C ILE A 25 16.01 -6.34 13.59
N ASP A 26 15.48 -7.22 14.45
CA ASP A 26 15.02 -6.85 15.80
C ASP A 26 16.14 -6.23 16.62
N LYS A 27 17.35 -6.80 16.57
CA LYS A 27 18.52 -6.22 17.24
C LYS A 27 18.80 -4.80 16.76
N TYR A 28 18.82 -4.56 15.44
CA TYR A 28 19.08 -3.22 14.91
C TYR A 28 17.95 -2.23 15.21
N ARG A 29 16.70 -2.68 15.20
CA ARG A 29 15.55 -1.88 15.64
C ARG A 29 15.73 -1.43 17.09
N ASP A 30 16.08 -2.34 17.99
CA ASP A 30 16.24 -2.04 19.42
C ASP A 30 17.42 -1.11 19.69
N GLU A 31 18.52 -1.27 18.96
CA GLU A 31 19.66 -0.33 18.98
C GLU A 31 19.24 1.06 18.47
N PHE A 32 18.51 1.12 17.36
CA PHE A 32 17.99 2.37 16.79
C PHE A 32 17.02 3.09 17.73
N ALA A 33 16.10 2.35 18.36
CA ALA A 33 15.11 2.90 19.29
C ALA A 33 15.72 3.56 20.54
N ARG A 34 16.96 3.20 20.89
CA ARG A 34 17.69 3.79 22.03
C ARG A 34 18.46 5.05 21.66
N LEU A 35 18.56 5.40 20.37
CA LEU A 35 19.29 6.59 19.95
C LEU A 35 18.58 7.87 20.42
N PRO A 36 19.31 8.87 20.92
CA PRO A 36 18.71 10.12 21.39
C PRO A 36 18.17 10.96 20.22
N LEU A 37 17.04 11.65 20.46
CA LEU A 37 16.39 12.56 19.50
C LEU A 37 17.15 13.89 19.35
N THR A 38 18.35 13.83 18.76
CA THR A 38 19.18 14.98 18.44
C THR A 38 18.63 15.79 17.26
N SER A 39 19.13 17.01 17.06
CA SER A 39 18.80 17.84 15.87
C SER A 39 19.17 17.13 14.56
N THR A 40 20.28 16.41 14.53
CA THR A 40 20.69 15.57 13.38
C THR A 40 19.69 14.45 13.13
N MET A 41 19.21 13.77 14.18
CA MET A 41 18.17 12.74 14.04
C MET A 41 16.87 13.33 13.49
N LYS A 42 16.42 14.47 14.02
CA LYS A 42 15.22 15.16 13.50
C LYS A 42 15.36 15.53 12.02
N ARG A 43 16.54 15.98 11.60
CA ARG A 43 16.83 16.24 10.19
C ARG A 43 16.75 14.95 9.36
N ALA A 44 17.35 13.86 9.83
CA ALA A 44 17.28 12.56 9.15
C ALA A 44 15.85 12.03 9.04
N MET A 45 15.02 12.17 10.08
CA MET A 45 13.60 11.82 10.03
C MET A 45 12.86 12.64 8.97
N ARG A 46 13.15 13.94 8.86
CA ARG A 46 12.57 14.80 7.82
C ARG A 46 12.99 14.38 6.40
N GLU A 47 14.26 14.06 6.20
CA GLU A 47 14.73 13.53 4.90
C GLU A 47 14.05 12.20 4.57
N SER A 48 13.95 11.30 5.56
CA SER A 48 13.26 10.01 5.41
C SER A 48 11.79 10.19 5.01
N TYR A 49 11.13 11.23 5.51
CA TYR A 49 9.75 11.56 5.15
C TYR A 49 9.64 11.90 3.66
N PHE A 50 10.49 12.78 3.13
CA PHE A 50 10.48 13.13 1.70
C PHE A 50 10.85 11.96 0.80
N LEU A 51 11.84 11.16 1.22
CA LEU A 51 12.22 9.94 0.50
C LEU A 51 11.06 8.95 0.43
N HIS A 52 10.30 8.79 1.51
CA HIS A 52 9.13 7.90 1.51
C HIS A 52 8.08 8.35 0.50
N VAL A 53 7.68 9.62 0.54
CA VAL A 53 6.70 10.16 -0.42
C VAL A 53 7.20 10.02 -1.86
N TYR A 54 8.44 10.41 -2.14
CA TYR A 54 9.03 10.30 -3.47
C TYR A 54 9.04 8.86 -4.00
N HIS A 55 9.53 7.91 -3.20
CA HIS A 55 9.65 6.53 -3.66
C HIS A 55 8.30 5.85 -3.85
N THR A 56 7.32 6.09 -2.97
CA THR A 56 6.01 5.44 -3.11
C THR A 56 5.26 5.93 -4.35
N VAL A 57 5.27 7.24 -4.66
CA VAL A 57 4.60 7.73 -5.88
C VAL A 57 5.39 7.37 -7.14
N ALA A 58 6.73 7.32 -7.07
CA ALA A 58 7.55 6.93 -8.22
C ALA A 58 7.35 5.47 -8.64
N ILE A 59 7.05 4.57 -7.68
CA ILE A 59 6.69 3.16 -7.98
C ILE A 59 5.40 3.10 -8.81
N GLU A 60 4.46 4.02 -8.55
CA GLU A 60 3.19 4.13 -9.31
C GLU A 60 3.35 4.84 -10.66
N GLY A 61 4.55 5.31 -11.00
CA GLY A 61 4.84 5.95 -12.29
C GLY A 61 4.94 7.47 -12.26
N ASN A 62 4.87 8.11 -11.09
CA ASN A 62 5.08 9.55 -10.96
C ASN A 62 6.51 9.93 -11.35
N THR A 63 6.67 10.99 -12.15
CA THR A 63 7.95 11.37 -12.77
C THR A 63 8.60 12.58 -12.11
N LEU A 64 8.04 13.09 -11.00
CA LEU A 64 8.66 14.15 -10.20
C LEU A 64 9.98 13.65 -9.61
N THR A 65 11.02 14.47 -9.69
CA THR A 65 12.30 14.17 -9.02
C THR A 65 12.18 14.34 -7.50
N LEU A 66 13.12 13.78 -6.73
CA LEU A 66 13.18 13.99 -5.29
C LEU A 66 13.24 15.48 -4.91
N GLY A 67 14.04 16.27 -5.63
CA GLY A 67 14.16 17.71 -5.38
C GLY A 67 12.86 18.48 -5.65
N GLN A 68 12.13 18.09 -6.71
CA GLN A 68 10.81 18.65 -7.03
C GLN A 68 9.77 18.26 -5.98
N THR A 69 9.69 16.98 -5.62
CA THR A 69 8.82 16.45 -4.55
C THR A 69 9.05 17.21 -3.26
N ARG A 70 10.32 17.39 -2.87
CA ARG A 70 10.70 18.17 -1.69
C ARG A 70 10.23 19.63 -1.76
N SER A 71 10.43 20.30 -2.90
CA SER A 71 9.99 21.70 -3.08
C SER A 71 8.48 21.85 -2.94
N ILE A 72 7.70 20.88 -3.43
CA ILE A 72 6.25 20.86 -3.29
C ILE A 72 5.87 20.74 -1.81
N LEU A 73 6.47 19.80 -1.09
CA LEU A 73 6.13 19.51 0.30
C LEU A 73 6.63 20.55 1.31
N GLU A 74 7.83 21.11 1.11
CA GLU A 74 8.42 22.10 2.04
C GLU A 74 8.00 23.54 1.74
N SER A 75 7.92 23.91 0.46
CA SER A 75 7.73 25.31 0.05
C SER A 75 6.39 25.59 -0.62
N GLY A 76 5.60 24.55 -0.92
CA GLY A 76 4.31 24.71 -1.61
C GLY A 76 4.45 25.22 -3.05
N VAL A 77 5.64 25.06 -3.65
CA VAL A 77 5.93 25.57 -4.99
C VAL A 77 5.55 24.52 -6.03
N ALA A 78 4.69 24.91 -6.98
CA ALA A 78 4.36 24.09 -8.14
C ALA A 78 5.53 24.02 -9.13
N VAL A 79 5.71 22.87 -9.75
CA VAL A 79 6.78 22.59 -10.71
C VAL A 79 6.24 22.73 -12.12
N ALA A 80 6.75 23.72 -12.86
CA ALA A 80 6.35 23.95 -14.24
C ALA A 80 6.70 22.75 -15.15
N GLY A 81 5.80 22.42 -16.07
CA GLY A 81 5.99 21.33 -17.05
C GLY A 81 5.73 19.92 -16.51
N LYS A 82 5.17 19.79 -15.30
CA LYS A 82 4.73 18.52 -14.71
C LYS A 82 3.22 18.49 -14.56
N SER A 83 2.64 17.30 -14.53
CA SER A 83 1.18 17.13 -14.47
C SER A 83 0.65 17.60 -13.11
N ILE A 84 -0.54 18.20 -13.09
CA ILE A 84 -1.25 18.53 -11.85
C ILE A 84 -1.56 17.25 -11.07
N LEU A 85 -1.85 16.15 -11.77
CA LEU A 85 -2.09 14.85 -11.15
C LEU A 85 -0.89 14.39 -10.32
N GLU A 86 0.32 14.49 -10.88
CA GLU A 86 1.56 14.11 -10.18
C GLU A 86 1.79 14.94 -8.92
N HIS A 87 1.43 16.23 -8.93
CA HIS A 87 1.49 17.07 -7.74
C HIS A 87 0.45 16.65 -6.70
N ASN A 88 -0.76 16.35 -7.15
CA ASN A 88 -1.85 15.94 -6.27
C ASN A 88 -1.59 14.59 -5.60
N GLU A 89 -0.93 13.65 -6.28
CA GLU A 89 -0.46 12.39 -5.70
C GLU A 89 0.57 12.62 -4.59
N VAL A 90 1.56 13.50 -4.82
CA VAL A 90 2.56 13.86 -3.81
C VAL A 90 1.90 14.50 -2.57
N ILE A 91 0.97 15.42 -2.79
CA ILE A 91 0.24 16.10 -1.70
C ILE A 91 -0.67 15.13 -0.96
N GLY A 92 -1.36 14.24 -1.68
CA GLY A 92 -2.22 13.21 -1.08
C GLY A 92 -1.44 12.21 -0.23
N MET A 93 -0.28 11.76 -0.71
CA MET A 93 0.59 10.86 0.05
C MET A 93 1.16 11.53 1.30
N ASP A 94 1.56 12.80 1.22
CA ASP A 94 1.99 13.58 2.39
C ASP A 94 0.85 13.70 3.42
N ALA A 95 -0.37 14.03 2.98
CA ALA A 95 -1.53 14.07 3.85
C ALA A 95 -1.81 12.72 4.54
N ALA A 96 -1.66 11.61 3.81
CA ALA A 96 -1.82 10.26 4.34
C ALA A 96 -0.76 9.94 5.40
N LEU A 97 0.53 10.22 5.14
CA LEU A 97 1.59 10.00 6.12
C LEU A 97 1.46 10.88 7.37
N ARG A 98 0.99 12.13 7.22
CA ARG A 98 0.73 12.99 8.39
C ARG A 98 -0.34 12.39 9.27
N TYR A 99 -1.44 11.92 8.68
CA TYR A 99 -2.52 11.25 9.41
C TYR A 99 -2.06 9.97 10.10
N LEU A 100 -1.28 9.13 9.42
CA LEU A 100 -0.68 7.94 10.03
C LEU A 100 0.14 8.32 11.28
N ASN A 101 1.04 9.30 11.15
CA ASN A 101 1.93 9.70 12.25
C ASN A 101 1.21 10.40 13.42
N GLN A 102 0.09 11.10 13.16
CA GLN A 102 -0.60 11.91 14.16
C GLN A 102 -1.77 11.18 14.82
N SER A 103 -2.43 10.28 14.08
CA SER A 103 -3.68 9.65 14.52
C SER A 103 -3.49 8.17 14.80
N LEU A 104 -2.88 7.42 13.88
CA LEU A 104 -2.87 5.95 13.95
C LEU A 104 -1.79 5.38 14.88
N LEU A 105 -0.68 6.09 15.08
CA LEU A 105 0.40 5.62 15.99
C LEU A 105 0.00 5.58 17.47
N LEU A 106 -1.12 6.22 17.85
CA LEU A 106 -1.62 6.26 19.22
C LEU A 106 -2.80 5.31 19.45
N MET A 107 -3.24 4.60 18.41
CA MET A 107 -4.38 3.67 18.49
C MET A 107 -3.92 2.26 18.82
N ASN A 108 -4.79 1.51 19.49
CA ASN A 108 -4.54 0.11 19.85
C ASN A 108 -5.06 -0.88 18.81
N GLU A 109 -5.99 -0.46 17.96
CA GLU A 109 -6.69 -1.29 16.99
C GLU A 109 -6.74 -0.57 15.64
N ILE A 110 -6.69 -1.35 14.55
CA ILE A 110 -6.84 -0.85 13.20
C ILE A 110 -8.25 -1.21 12.72
N THR A 111 -9.00 -0.22 12.25
CA THR A 111 -10.35 -0.43 11.71
C THR A 111 -10.39 -0.31 10.19
N VAL A 112 -11.47 -0.80 9.56
CA VAL A 112 -11.68 -0.61 8.12
C VAL A 112 -11.80 0.89 7.79
N ASP A 113 -12.38 1.68 8.69
CA ASP A 113 -12.50 3.12 8.50
C ASP A 113 -11.13 3.80 8.51
N ASP A 114 -10.16 3.34 9.30
CA ASP A 114 -8.78 3.86 9.25
C ASP A 114 -8.12 3.59 7.88
N ILE A 115 -8.35 2.40 7.31
CA ILE A 115 -7.86 2.04 5.97
C ILE A 115 -8.52 2.94 4.91
N LEU A 116 -9.83 3.15 4.99
CA LEU A 116 -10.56 4.01 4.06
C LEU A 116 -10.19 5.49 4.23
N GLU A 117 -9.88 5.94 5.44
CA GLU A 117 -9.48 7.31 5.75
C GLU A 117 -8.05 7.60 5.29
N MET A 118 -7.17 6.61 5.35
CA MET A 118 -5.87 6.60 4.66
C MET A 118 -6.05 6.70 3.15
N HIS A 119 -6.87 5.81 2.56
CA HIS A 119 -7.16 5.82 1.11
C HIS A 119 -7.74 7.16 0.65
N ARG A 120 -8.63 7.76 1.46
CA ARG A 120 -9.19 9.09 1.21
C ARG A 120 -8.14 10.18 1.12
N ARG A 121 -7.09 10.12 1.93
CA ARG A 121 -6.00 11.11 1.88
C ARG A 121 -5.10 10.90 0.68
N VAL A 122 -4.73 9.64 0.41
CA VAL A 122 -3.88 9.29 -0.73
C VAL A 122 -4.50 9.79 -2.03
N LEU A 123 -5.78 9.50 -2.26
CA LEU A 123 -6.47 9.89 -3.50
C LEU A 123 -7.20 11.23 -3.43
N GLY A 124 -7.41 11.83 -2.26
CA GLY A 124 -8.34 12.95 -2.09
C GLY A 124 -8.07 14.17 -2.98
N ASN A 125 -6.80 14.41 -3.35
CA ASN A 125 -6.44 15.47 -4.29
C ASN A 125 -6.40 14.97 -5.74
N ALA A 126 -6.02 13.71 -5.97
CA ALA A 126 -5.80 13.15 -7.31
C ALA A 126 -7.12 12.66 -7.95
N ASN A 127 -7.94 11.96 -7.17
CA ASN A 127 -9.26 11.44 -7.53
C ASN A 127 -10.21 11.52 -6.31
N PRO A 128 -10.85 12.68 -6.07
CA PRO A 128 -11.74 12.86 -4.92
C PRO A 128 -13.04 12.06 -4.99
N ILE A 129 -13.43 11.56 -6.17
CA ILE A 129 -14.68 10.81 -6.37
C ILE A 129 -14.55 9.45 -5.68
N ASP A 130 -13.43 8.76 -5.91
CA ASP A 130 -13.18 7.40 -5.41
C ASP A 130 -12.43 7.37 -4.07
N ALA A 131 -11.93 8.53 -3.63
CA ALA A 131 -11.18 8.69 -2.40
C ALA A 131 -11.93 8.15 -1.16
N GLY A 132 -11.39 7.09 -0.55
CA GLY A 132 -11.96 6.45 0.63
C GLY A 132 -13.26 5.68 0.37
N ARG A 133 -13.52 5.31 -0.88
CA ARG A 133 -14.62 4.42 -1.25
C ARG A 133 -14.09 3.03 -1.58
N ILE A 134 -14.92 2.04 -1.29
CA ILE A 134 -14.75 0.69 -1.81
C ILE A 134 -15.29 0.68 -3.24
N ARG A 135 -14.57 0.02 -4.15
CA ARG A 135 -15.01 -0.08 -5.54
C ARG A 135 -16.36 -0.75 -5.69
N THR A 136 -17.09 -0.34 -6.72
CA THR A 136 -18.39 -0.91 -7.08
C THR A 136 -18.34 -1.74 -8.36
N THR A 137 -17.22 -1.66 -9.08
CA THR A 137 -16.99 -2.34 -10.35
C THR A 137 -15.91 -3.41 -10.21
N GLN A 138 -15.90 -4.37 -11.14
CA GLN A 138 -14.84 -5.36 -11.21
C GLN A 138 -13.62 -4.75 -11.88
N VAL A 139 -12.44 -4.99 -11.30
CA VAL A 139 -11.15 -4.58 -11.87
C VAL A 139 -10.36 -5.80 -12.33
N PHE A 140 -9.41 -5.60 -13.25
CA PHE A 140 -8.54 -6.63 -13.78
C PHE A 140 -7.10 -6.14 -13.81
N VAL A 141 -6.18 -6.92 -13.24
CA VAL A 141 -4.75 -6.58 -13.18
C VAL A 141 -3.97 -7.60 -13.98
N GLY A 142 -3.77 -7.31 -15.27
CA GLY A 142 -3.18 -8.26 -16.21
C GLY A 142 -4.01 -9.56 -16.29
N ARG A 143 -3.45 -10.68 -15.83
CA ARG A 143 -4.14 -11.99 -15.79
C ARG A 143 -4.76 -12.31 -14.42
N PHE A 144 -4.62 -11.42 -13.45
CA PHE A 144 -5.16 -11.58 -12.11
C PHE A 144 -6.49 -10.84 -12.01
N THR A 145 -7.50 -11.52 -11.49
CA THR A 145 -8.81 -10.93 -11.18
C THR A 145 -8.92 -10.88 -9.66
N PRO A 146 -8.89 -9.68 -9.05
CA PRO A 146 -9.20 -9.51 -7.64
C PRO A 146 -10.62 -9.98 -7.32
N ILE A 147 -10.92 -10.06 -6.02
CA ILE A 147 -12.21 -10.48 -5.46
C ILE A 147 -13.38 -9.68 -6.08
N ALA A 148 -14.61 -10.19 -6.12
CA ALA A 148 -15.74 -9.40 -6.63
C ALA A 148 -16.06 -8.21 -5.71
N PRO A 149 -16.49 -7.04 -6.24
CA PRO A 149 -16.67 -5.81 -5.44
C PRO A 149 -17.62 -6.00 -4.25
N GLU A 150 -18.64 -6.85 -4.39
CA GLU A 150 -19.62 -7.16 -3.35
C GLU A 150 -19.01 -7.84 -2.11
N TYR A 151 -17.88 -8.55 -2.25
CA TYR A 151 -17.19 -9.21 -1.12
C TYR A 151 -16.04 -8.38 -0.55
N VAL A 152 -15.70 -7.23 -1.15
CA VAL A 152 -14.53 -6.44 -0.72
C VAL A 152 -14.68 -5.96 0.72
N ARG A 153 -15.89 -5.53 1.12
CA ARG A 153 -16.14 -5.07 2.50
C ARG A 153 -15.89 -6.19 3.51
N GLU A 154 -16.51 -7.36 3.29
CA GLU A 154 -16.34 -8.53 4.15
C GLU A 154 -14.86 -8.93 4.27
N GLN A 155 -14.11 -8.88 3.17
CA GLN A 155 -12.69 -9.23 3.17
C GLN A 155 -11.79 -8.17 3.86
N LEU A 156 -12.19 -6.89 3.85
CA LEU A 156 -11.54 -5.86 4.65
C LEU A 156 -11.83 -6.06 6.14
N ASP A 157 -13.06 -6.45 6.49
CA ASP A 157 -13.44 -6.79 7.87
C ASP A 157 -12.59 -7.98 8.37
N GLU A 158 -12.47 -9.05 7.58
CA GLU A 158 -11.58 -10.19 7.90
C GLU A 158 -10.10 -9.79 8.01
N LEU A 159 -9.65 -8.83 7.20
CA LEU A 159 -8.27 -8.33 7.27
C LEU A 159 -8.01 -7.59 8.59
N VAL A 160 -8.93 -6.73 9.02
CA VAL A 160 -8.75 -5.98 10.28
C VAL A 160 -8.90 -6.88 11.49
N ASP A 161 -9.82 -7.85 11.45
CA ASP A 161 -9.93 -8.89 12.49
C ASP A 161 -8.61 -9.65 12.61
N TRP A 162 -8.03 -10.07 11.47
CA TRP A 162 -6.73 -10.73 11.46
C TRP A 162 -5.59 -9.82 11.99
N LEU A 163 -5.60 -8.52 11.67
CA LEU A 163 -4.59 -7.58 12.15
C LEU A 163 -4.67 -7.35 13.66
N ASN A 164 -5.87 -7.42 14.24
CA ASN A 164 -6.11 -7.17 15.66
C ASN A 164 -6.12 -8.46 16.50
N ASP A 165 -6.12 -9.64 15.89
CA ASP A 165 -6.09 -10.93 16.59
C ASP A 165 -4.80 -11.08 17.44
N PRO A 166 -4.92 -11.40 18.75
CA PRO A 166 -3.76 -11.58 19.62
C PRO A 166 -2.74 -12.61 19.12
N SER A 167 -3.17 -13.64 18.40
CA SER A 167 -2.28 -14.66 17.83
C SER A 167 -1.37 -14.10 16.72
N THR A 168 -1.82 -13.09 15.98
CA THR A 168 -1.00 -12.43 14.95
C THR A 168 -0.07 -11.38 15.56
N MET A 169 -0.40 -10.89 16.77
CA MET A 169 0.48 -9.99 17.54
C MET A 169 1.77 -10.67 17.99
N GLU A 170 1.79 -12.00 18.15
CA GLU A 170 2.99 -12.78 18.47
C GLU A 170 3.92 -12.98 17.26
N MET A 171 3.46 -12.68 16.04
CA MET A 171 4.28 -12.78 14.82
C MET A 171 5.34 -11.67 14.76
N SER A 172 6.41 -11.89 13.99
CA SER A 172 7.37 -10.82 13.72
C SER A 172 6.65 -9.64 13.03
N PRO A 173 6.84 -8.39 13.47
CA PRO A 173 6.23 -7.23 12.83
C PRO A 173 6.53 -7.12 11.33
N VAL A 174 7.69 -7.60 10.88
CA VAL A 174 8.08 -7.63 9.46
C VAL A 174 7.21 -8.61 8.67
N GLU A 175 7.02 -9.82 9.21
CA GLU A 175 6.17 -10.84 8.59
C GLU A 175 4.71 -10.40 8.57
N ARG A 176 4.23 -9.85 9.69
CA ARG A 176 2.86 -9.34 9.80
C ARG A 176 2.60 -8.24 8.77
N ALA A 177 3.52 -7.27 8.65
CA ALA A 177 3.43 -6.21 7.65
C ALA A 177 3.44 -6.76 6.20
N ALA A 178 4.30 -7.74 5.91
CA ALA A 178 4.36 -8.35 4.58
C ALA A 178 3.07 -9.09 4.21
N ILE A 179 2.49 -9.85 5.15
CA ILE A 179 1.22 -10.56 4.94
C ILE A 179 0.06 -9.57 4.81
N ALA A 180 0.03 -8.52 5.65
CA ALA A 180 -0.98 -7.47 5.56
C ALA A 180 -0.96 -6.78 4.19
N HIS A 181 0.23 -6.40 3.72
CA HIS A 181 0.41 -5.81 2.39
C HIS A 181 -0.09 -6.75 1.29
N TYR A 182 0.26 -8.04 1.35
CA TYR A 182 -0.20 -9.04 0.37
C TYR A 182 -1.73 -9.22 0.39
N LYS A 183 -2.33 -9.37 1.57
CA LYS A 183 -3.79 -9.52 1.72
C LYS A 183 -4.53 -8.30 1.18
N LEU A 184 -4.09 -7.09 1.52
CA LEU A 184 -4.71 -5.85 1.05
C LEU A 184 -4.64 -5.73 -0.49
N PHE A 185 -3.48 -6.04 -1.08
CA PHE A 185 -3.32 -6.07 -2.54
C PHE A 185 -4.25 -7.09 -3.19
N TYR A 186 -4.35 -8.30 -2.63
CA TYR A 186 -5.19 -9.38 -3.15
C TYR A 186 -6.69 -9.03 -3.12
N ILE A 187 -7.14 -8.34 -2.07
CA ILE A 187 -8.52 -7.84 -1.98
C ILE A 187 -8.81 -6.86 -3.12
N GLY A 188 -7.82 -6.04 -3.49
CA GLY A 188 -7.94 -5.05 -4.56
C GLY A 188 -9.08 -4.08 -4.26
N SER A 189 -9.04 -3.39 -3.13
CA SER A 189 -10.20 -2.65 -2.59
C SER A 189 -10.55 -1.35 -3.33
N SER A 190 -9.66 -0.85 -4.19
CA SER A 190 -9.82 0.41 -4.93
C SER A 190 -10.03 0.21 -6.43
N GLU A 191 -10.68 1.18 -7.07
CA GLU A 191 -10.86 1.28 -8.53
C GLU A 191 -9.57 1.71 -9.23
N THR A 192 -8.64 2.34 -8.50
CA THR A 192 -7.36 2.76 -9.07
C THR A 192 -6.42 1.57 -9.18
N CYS A 193 -6.07 1.25 -10.42
CA CYS A 193 -5.08 0.22 -10.73
C CYS A 193 -3.69 0.71 -10.27
N VAL A 194 -3.13 0.04 -9.27
CA VAL A 194 -1.74 0.21 -8.85
C VAL A 194 -0.84 -0.03 -10.09
N GLY A 195 -0.08 0.98 -10.51
CA GLY A 195 0.89 0.88 -11.61
C GLY A 195 0.39 1.10 -13.05
N GLY A 196 -0.74 1.78 -13.27
CA GLY A 196 -1.09 2.34 -14.59
C GLY A 196 -1.36 1.33 -15.72
N SER A 197 -1.56 0.05 -15.40
CA SER A 197 -1.90 -1.00 -16.37
C SER A 197 -3.23 -1.63 -16.02
N CYS A 198 -4.32 -0.92 -16.35
CA CYS A 198 -5.59 -1.58 -16.57
C CYS A 198 -5.81 -1.64 -18.08
N ALA A 199 -5.81 -2.86 -18.60
CA ALA A 199 -6.32 -3.11 -19.92
C ALA A 199 -7.83 -2.93 -19.84
N ASP A 200 -8.35 -1.93 -20.55
CA ASP A 200 -9.75 -1.89 -20.95
C ASP A 200 -9.99 -3.11 -21.84
N HIS A 201 -10.32 -4.26 -21.24
CA HIS A 201 -11.02 -5.29 -21.99
C HIS A 201 -12.47 -4.88 -22.00
N GLU A 202 -12.82 -4.08 -23.02
CA GLU A 202 -14.19 -3.98 -23.51
C GLU A 202 -14.76 -5.40 -23.58
N LEU A 203 -15.83 -5.61 -22.82
CA LEU A 203 -16.68 -6.78 -22.93
C LEU A 203 -17.32 -6.74 -24.32
N GLU A 204 -16.66 -7.33 -25.32
CA GLU A 204 -17.36 -7.80 -26.51
C GLU A 204 -18.22 -9.00 -26.08
N SER A 205 -19.45 -8.67 -25.69
CA SER A 205 -20.56 -9.60 -25.68
C SER A 205 -20.84 -10.03 -27.13
N GLU A 206 -20.21 -11.10 -27.59
CA GLU A 206 -20.72 -11.83 -28.75
C GLU A 206 -21.94 -12.65 -28.32
N ASP A 207 -23.10 -11.99 -28.33
CA ASP A 207 -24.37 -12.67 -28.49
C ASP A 207 -25.13 -12.02 -29.64
N SER A 208 -25.72 -12.89 -30.46
CA SER A 208 -26.72 -12.68 -31.52
C SER A 208 -26.30 -12.32 -32.96
N GLU A 209 -26.74 -13.24 -33.84
CA GLU A 209 -27.20 -13.07 -35.22
C GLU A 209 -26.19 -12.91 -36.36
N GLN A 210 -26.01 -13.99 -37.12
CA GLN A 210 -26.49 -13.97 -38.50
C GLN A 210 -26.92 -15.34 -39.01
N VAL A 211 -28.24 -15.45 -39.13
CA VAL A 211 -29.01 -16.40 -39.92
C VAL A 211 -28.77 -16.10 -41.41
N GLN A 212 -28.21 -17.09 -42.13
CA GLN A 212 -28.53 -17.51 -43.51
C GLN A 212 -28.27 -16.56 -44.69
N PRO A 213 -28.27 -17.05 -45.95
CA PRO A 213 -28.89 -18.26 -46.51
C PRO A 213 -27.97 -19.45 -46.83
#